data_AF-A0A812NLC3-F1
#
_entry.id   AF-A0A812NLC3-F1
#
_cell.length_a   1.000
_cell.length_b   1.000
_cell.length_c   1.000
_cell.angle_alpha   90.00
_cell.angle_beta   90.00
_cell.angle_gamma   90.00
#
_symmetry.space_group_name_H-M   'P 1'
#
loop_
_entity.id
_entity.type
_entity.pdbx_description
1 polymer ?
#
loop_
_entity_poly.entity_id
_entity_poly.type
_entity_poly.pdbx_seq_one_letter_code
_entity_poly.pdbx_strand_id
1 'polypeptide(L)'
;MAQDVGAFFEPMDFSDLHELLGAAQSGDAPKDDPVAAALEQGVRETKRVASNIDSQLLLLEEESVGDYVASFDSFQDLHQEILATDAVLEKMERLLGTFQSDLSTISDEIRMLQTSASAAPDGKLAGPAKQAKQPAVRVKAWRAPEQEKAVDVRRPVVVSLDDQVRILHGVPLSPILVGGHPDFEGYGQNPPSEGDSWELDVTTERGGYEICFTGGCNPHHGILSVYMDGTLIGNVDQYSRLFNICPHDHILYWDCMSGGRHTLTGTVHCKRPESRNYWICLREITLRPVPSRCTLALLLQAVWLGDELEVQCTGMAGNSIAVFLCDTDATVGQLRRKAIDTLSFAWHIALTLPHSQLLREEDDQSLLISVFGLSKD
;
A
#
# COMPACT_ATOMS: atom_id res chain seq x y z
N MET A 1 62.81 25.25 -67.59
CA MET A 1 63.46 24.29 -66.68
C MET A 1 62.58 24.17 -65.46
N ALA A 2 61.77 23.12 -65.37
CA ALA A 2 60.96 22.81 -64.20
C ALA A 2 61.67 21.68 -63.47
N GLN A 3 62.10 21.92 -62.23
CA GLN A 3 62.59 20.87 -61.35
C GLN A 3 61.39 20.23 -60.67
N ASP A 4 61.18 18.96 -61.03
CA ASP A 4 60.26 18.02 -60.43
C ASP A 4 60.87 17.56 -59.10
N VAL A 5 60.24 17.93 -57.98
CA VAL A 5 60.62 17.46 -56.64
C VAL A 5 59.58 16.42 -56.23
N GLY A 6 59.65 15.26 -56.88
CA GLY A 6 58.91 14.08 -56.46
C GLY A 6 59.52 13.53 -55.19
N ALA A 7 58.89 13.79 -54.03
CA ALA A 7 59.18 13.07 -52.81
C ALA A 7 58.80 11.59 -53.03
N PHE A 8 59.81 10.74 -53.20
CA PHE A 8 59.66 9.29 -53.18
C PHE A 8 59.18 8.89 -51.77
N PHE A 9 57.92 8.51 -51.64
CA PHE A 9 57.45 7.75 -50.50
C PHE A 9 57.85 6.29 -50.73
N GLU A 10 58.89 5.82 -50.03
CA GLU A 10 59.12 4.39 -49.94
C GLU A 10 57.98 3.74 -49.16
N PRO A 11 57.41 2.61 -49.64
CA PRO A 11 56.38 1.90 -48.92
C PRO A 11 56.99 1.30 -47.64
N MET A 12 56.60 1.85 -46.49
CA MET A 12 56.97 1.34 -45.17
C MET A 12 56.42 -0.09 -45.01
N ASP A 13 57.29 -1.02 -44.61
CA ASP A 13 56.87 -2.39 -44.36
C ASP A 13 56.23 -2.54 -42.96
N PHE A 14 55.50 -3.63 -42.74
CA PHE A 14 54.82 -3.87 -41.47
C PHE A 14 55.78 -4.19 -40.30
N SER A 15 57.02 -4.57 -40.58
CA SER A 15 58.07 -4.80 -39.58
C SER A 15 58.60 -3.47 -39.05
N ASP A 16 58.87 -2.51 -39.94
CA ASP A 16 59.30 -1.15 -39.62
C ASP A 16 58.24 -0.43 -38.78
N LEU A 17 56.96 -0.59 -39.15
CA LEU A 17 55.84 -0.06 -38.37
C LEU A 17 55.75 -0.69 -36.97
N HIS A 18 56.05 -1.99 -36.83
CA HIS A 18 56.06 -2.68 -35.54
C HIS A 18 57.20 -2.20 -34.64
N GLU A 19 58.38 -1.96 -35.21
CA GLU A 19 59.53 -1.41 -34.50
C GLU A 19 59.26 0.03 -34.03
N LEU A 20 58.67 0.88 -34.88
CA LEU A 20 58.22 2.22 -34.52
C LEU A 20 57.14 2.22 -33.45
N LEU A 21 56.22 1.25 -33.48
CA LEU A 21 55.20 1.07 -32.43
C LEU A 21 55.83 0.70 -31.09
N GLY A 22 56.82 -0.20 -31.10
CA GLY A 22 57.59 -0.56 -29.91
C GLY A 22 58.33 0.65 -29.33
N ALA A 23 58.97 1.44 -30.18
CA ALA A 23 59.67 2.66 -29.79
C ALA A 23 58.72 3.74 -29.24
N ALA A 24 57.53 3.90 -29.84
CA ALA A 24 56.49 4.81 -29.34
C ALA A 24 55.91 4.37 -27.99
N GLN A 25 55.86 3.06 -27.70
CA GLN A 25 55.42 2.54 -26.42
C GLN A 25 56.45 2.72 -25.30
N SER A 26 57.74 2.60 -25.62
CA SER A 26 58.88 2.79 -24.70
C SER A 26 59.33 4.25 -24.55
N GLY A 27 58.88 5.15 -25.42
CA GLY A 27 59.23 6.57 -25.42
C GLY A 27 60.56 6.90 -26.11
N ASP A 28 61.08 5.98 -26.92
CA ASP A 28 62.35 6.10 -27.65
C ASP A 28 62.13 6.33 -29.16
N ALA A 29 60.95 6.87 -29.53
CA ALA A 29 60.58 7.10 -30.92
C ALA A 29 61.43 8.22 -31.56
N PRO A 30 61.86 8.06 -32.84
CA PRO A 30 62.54 9.11 -33.59
C PRO A 30 61.68 10.38 -33.70
N LYS A 31 62.21 11.52 -33.27
CA LYS A 31 61.45 12.79 -33.18
C LYS A 31 61.21 13.48 -34.52
N ASP A 32 61.93 13.09 -35.56
CA ASP A 32 61.86 13.70 -36.89
C ASP A 32 60.96 12.92 -37.87
N ASP A 33 60.34 11.82 -37.44
CA ASP A 33 59.43 11.02 -38.25
C ASP A 33 57.95 11.34 -37.94
N PRO A 34 57.16 11.79 -38.93
CA PRO A 34 55.75 12.13 -38.75
C PRO A 34 54.87 10.93 -38.38
N VAL A 35 55.22 9.72 -38.82
CA VAL A 35 54.51 8.47 -38.47
C VAL A 35 54.81 8.10 -37.02
N ALA A 36 56.07 8.21 -36.60
CA ALA A 36 56.47 7.96 -35.21
C ALA A 36 55.77 8.94 -34.23
N ALA A 37 55.68 10.23 -34.60
CA ALA A 37 54.99 11.24 -33.81
C ALA A 37 53.47 10.97 -33.69
N ALA A 38 52.82 10.57 -34.79
CA ALA A 38 51.40 10.21 -34.78
C ALA A 38 51.13 8.97 -33.92
N LEU A 39 52.03 8.00 -33.95
CA LEU A 39 51.93 6.76 -33.18
C LEU A 39 52.16 7.00 -31.68
N GLU A 40 53.12 7.85 -31.32
CA GLU A 40 53.35 8.28 -29.95
C GLU A 40 52.13 9.02 -29.38
N GLN A 41 51.52 9.90 -30.18
CA GLN A 41 50.29 10.59 -29.80
C GLN A 41 49.13 9.60 -29.57
N GLY A 42 48.96 8.63 -30.47
CA GLY A 42 47.96 7.58 -30.33
C GLY A 42 48.16 6.74 -29.05
N VAL A 43 49.39 6.28 -28.80
CA VAL A 43 49.75 5.52 -27.60
C VAL A 43 49.51 6.32 -26.32
N ARG A 44 49.86 7.61 -26.30
CA ARG A 44 49.62 8.49 -25.15
C ARG A 44 48.12 8.66 -24.87
N GLU A 45 47.31 8.85 -25.91
CA GLU A 45 45.86 8.98 -25.74
C GLU A 45 45.24 7.66 -25.27
N THR A 46 45.68 6.51 -25.79
CA THR A 46 45.23 5.20 -25.30
C THR A 46 45.61 4.98 -23.82
N LYS A 47 46.83 5.33 -23.41
CA LYS A 47 47.26 5.25 -22.00
C LYS A 47 46.42 6.18 -21.11
N ARG A 48 46.09 7.38 -21.58
CA ARG A 48 45.23 8.35 -20.88
C ARG A 48 43.81 7.81 -20.70
N VAL A 49 43.24 7.26 -21.76
CA VAL A 49 41.90 6.65 -21.73
C VAL A 49 41.88 5.43 -20.81
N ALA A 50 42.89 4.55 -20.90
CA ALA A 50 43.01 3.39 -20.01
C ALA A 50 43.08 3.80 -18.53
N SER A 51 43.93 4.78 -18.20
CA SER A 51 44.05 5.28 -16.82
C SER A 51 42.77 5.96 -16.31
N ASN A 52 42.02 6.65 -17.18
CA ASN A 52 40.73 7.22 -16.84
C ASN A 52 39.68 6.12 -16.58
N ILE A 53 39.66 5.08 -17.42
CA ILE A 53 38.80 3.91 -17.23
C ILE A 53 39.14 3.21 -15.90
N ASP A 54 40.41 2.97 -15.61
CA ASP A 54 40.84 2.34 -14.34
C ASP A 54 40.39 3.17 -13.13
N SER A 55 40.48 4.50 -13.21
CA SER A 55 40.02 5.38 -12.13
C SER A 55 38.50 5.34 -11.97
N GLN A 56 37.75 5.27 -13.07
CA GLN A 56 36.29 5.13 -13.04
C GLN A 56 35.86 3.77 -12.51
N LEU A 57 36.59 2.70 -12.86
CA LEU A 57 36.34 1.36 -12.33
C LEU A 57 36.57 1.32 -10.81
N LEU A 58 37.65 1.93 -10.31
CA LEU A 58 37.91 2.03 -8.87
C LEU A 58 36.79 2.77 -8.12
N LEU A 59 36.32 3.89 -8.67
CA LEU A 59 35.21 4.65 -8.07
C LEU A 59 33.90 3.86 -8.09
N LEU A 60 33.62 3.17 -9.21
CA LEU A 60 32.43 2.33 -9.33
C LEU A 60 32.49 1.10 -8.40
N GLU A 61 33.67 0.52 -8.20
CA GLU A 61 33.87 -0.57 -7.24
C GLU A 61 33.64 -0.10 -5.81
N GLU A 62 34.16 1.07 -5.43
CA GLU A 62 33.94 1.66 -4.11
C GLU A 62 32.45 1.98 -3.87
N GLU A 63 31.77 2.56 -4.88
CA GLU A 63 30.34 2.84 -4.85
C GLU A 63 29.52 1.54 -4.74
N SER A 64 29.84 0.53 -5.56
CA SER A 64 29.16 -0.77 -5.56
C SER A 64 29.33 -1.52 -4.23
N VAL A 65 30.53 -1.51 -3.65
CA VAL A 65 30.78 -2.09 -2.32
C VAL A 65 30.02 -1.30 -1.26
N GLY A 66 30.00 0.03 -1.33
CA GLY A 66 29.22 0.89 -0.44
C GLY A 66 27.73 0.58 -0.48
N ASP A 67 27.16 0.45 -1.68
CA ASP A 67 25.76 0.11 -1.90
C ASP A 67 25.43 -1.30 -1.40
N TYR A 68 26.34 -2.26 -1.60
CA TYR A 68 26.17 -3.62 -1.10
C TYR A 68 26.19 -3.67 0.43
N VAL A 69 27.11 -2.94 1.06
CA VAL A 69 27.19 -2.83 2.53
C VAL A 69 25.97 -2.10 3.09
N ALA A 70 25.51 -1.02 2.46
CA ALA A 70 24.28 -0.34 2.85
C ALA A 70 23.04 -1.24 2.67
N SER A 71 23.05 -2.12 1.67
CA SER A 71 22.00 -3.12 1.46
C SER A 71 22.05 -4.26 2.48
N PHE A 72 23.16 -4.47 3.19
CA PHE A 72 23.31 -5.51 4.21
C PHE A 72 22.37 -5.31 5.40
N ASP A 73 22.24 -4.08 5.89
CA ASP A 73 21.31 -3.73 6.97
C ASP A 73 19.86 -4.00 6.52
N SER A 74 19.54 -3.76 5.25
CA SER A 74 18.24 -4.10 4.67
C SER A 74 18.00 -5.61 4.58
N PHE A 75 19.02 -6.42 4.30
CA PHE A 75 18.90 -7.88 4.34
C PHE A 75 18.70 -8.39 5.77
N GLN A 76 19.34 -7.75 6.74
CA GLN A 76 19.14 -8.07 8.14
C GLN A 76 17.71 -7.73 8.59
N ASP A 77 17.19 -6.56 8.21
CA ASP A 77 15.81 -6.16 8.49
C ASP A 77 14.80 -7.11 7.82
N LEU A 78 15.01 -7.45 6.54
CA LEU A 78 14.17 -8.42 5.83
C LEU A 78 14.23 -9.79 6.49
N HIS A 79 15.41 -10.23 6.93
CA HIS A 79 15.54 -11.50 7.65
C HIS A 79 14.77 -11.48 8.97
N GLN A 80 14.79 -10.37 9.72
CA GLN A 80 13.98 -10.20 10.92
C GLN A 80 12.48 -10.20 10.61
N GLU A 81 12.05 -9.61 9.50
CA GLU A 81 10.65 -9.62 9.07
C GLU A 81 10.18 -11.01 8.60
N ILE A 82 11.04 -11.77 7.92
CA ILE A 82 10.78 -13.17 7.58
C ILE A 82 10.63 -13.99 8.87
N LEU A 83 11.52 -13.82 9.84
CA LEU A 83 11.41 -14.49 11.15
C LEU A 83 10.13 -14.10 11.89
N ALA A 84 9.72 -12.83 11.81
CA ALA A 84 8.46 -12.37 12.38
C ALA A 84 7.24 -12.98 11.67
N THR A 85 7.31 -13.11 10.35
CA THR A 85 6.27 -13.76 9.53
C THR A 85 6.17 -15.24 9.86
N ASP A 86 7.30 -15.95 9.96
CA ASP A 86 7.35 -17.35 10.39
C ASP A 86 6.75 -17.52 11.79
N ALA A 87 7.02 -16.60 12.72
CA ALA A 87 6.40 -16.60 14.05
C ALA A 87 4.87 -16.39 13.99
N VAL A 88 4.38 -15.58 13.06
CA VAL A 88 2.94 -15.41 12.81
C VAL A 88 2.33 -16.68 12.20
N LEU A 89 3.01 -17.29 11.22
CA LEU A 89 2.56 -18.53 10.59
C LEU A 89 2.54 -19.69 11.58
N GLU A 90 3.57 -19.83 12.43
CA GLU A 90 3.61 -20.81 13.51
C GLU A 90 2.46 -20.58 14.51
N LYS A 91 2.15 -19.32 14.82
CA LYS A 91 0.99 -18.98 15.65
C LYS A 91 -0.33 -19.36 14.97
N MET A 92 -0.48 -19.13 13.66
CA MET A 92 -1.65 -19.54 12.90
C MET A 92 -1.77 -21.07 12.85
N GLU A 93 -0.67 -21.79 12.67
CA GLU A 93 -0.64 -23.25 12.71
C GLU A 93 -1.07 -23.78 14.08
N ARG A 94 -0.58 -23.20 15.18
CA ARG A 94 -1.04 -23.54 16.53
C ARG A 94 -2.52 -23.22 16.74
N LEU A 95 -3.00 -22.09 16.23
CA LEU A 95 -4.42 -21.72 16.30
C LEU A 95 -5.31 -22.67 15.48
N LEU A 96 -4.88 -23.08 14.30
CA LEU A 96 -5.60 -24.04 13.48
C LEU A 96 -5.56 -25.45 14.08
N GLY A 97 -4.42 -25.86 14.65
CA GLY A 97 -4.29 -27.13 15.37
C GLY A 97 -5.15 -27.19 16.62
N THR A 98 -5.22 -26.10 17.39
CA THR A 98 -6.14 -25.99 18.54
C THR A 98 -7.59 -25.98 18.09
N PHE A 99 -7.95 -25.22 17.04
CA PHE A 99 -9.31 -25.24 16.48
C PHE A 99 -9.71 -26.64 15.97
N GLN A 100 -8.80 -27.36 15.32
CA GLN A 100 -9.04 -28.74 14.89
C GLN A 100 -9.22 -29.68 16.10
N SER A 101 -8.41 -29.53 17.14
CA SER A 101 -8.54 -30.28 18.39
C SER A 101 -9.87 -29.99 19.10
N ASP A 102 -10.28 -28.73 19.13
CA ASP A 102 -11.54 -28.27 19.71
C ASP A 102 -12.72 -28.81 18.92
N LEU A 103 -12.67 -28.78 17.58
CA LEU A 103 -13.68 -29.40 16.74
C LEU A 103 -13.76 -30.91 16.96
N SER A 104 -12.62 -31.60 17.15
CA SER A 104 -12.61 -33.02 17.49
C SER A 104 -13.26 -33.27 18.84
N THR A 105 -12.92 -32.46 19.85
CA THR A 105 -13.47 -32.59 21.21
C THR A 105 -14.97 -32.27 21.24
N ILE A 106 -15.41 -31.21 20.56
CA ILE A 106 -16.83 -30.87 20.40
C ILE A 106 -17.55 -31.98 19.63
N SER A 107 -16.95 -32.53 18.58
CA SER A 107 -17.56 -33.64 17.83
C SER A 107 -17.69 -34.89 18.70
N ASP A 108 -16.68 -35.19 19.52
CA ASP A 108 -16.70 -36.30 20.47
C ASP A 108 -17.70 -36.04 21.62
N GLU A 109 -17.81 -34.81 22.12
CA GLU A 109 -18.80 -34.39 23.10
C GLU A 109 -20.22 -34.47 22.54
N ILE A 110 -20.46 -34.02 21.31
CA ILE A 110 -21.75 -34.17 20.63
C ILE A 110 -22.08 -35.65 20.48
N ARG A 111 -21.10 -36.46 20.08
CA ARG A 111 -21.27 -37.92 19.95
C ARG A 111 -21.56 -38.57 21.30
N MET A 112 -20.88 -38.13 22.37
CA MET A 112 -21.13 -38.54 23.75
C MET A 112 -22.50 -38.09 24.24
N LEU A 113 -22.92 -36.85 23.99
CA LEU A 113 -24.25 -36.34 24.35
C LEU A 113 -25.35 -37.07 23.58
N GLN A 114 -25.12 -37.41 22.31
CA GLN A 114 -26.04 -38.23 21.52
C GLN A 114 -26.14 -39.67 22.04
N THR A 115 -25.02 -40.25 22.49
CA THR A 115 -25.02 -41.59 23.13
C THR A 115 -25.55 -41.56 24.57
N SER A 116 -25.33 -40.48 25.32
CA SER A 116 -25.82 -40.26 26.69
C SER A 116 -27.32 -39.95 26.71
N ALA A 117 -27.81 -39.18 25.74
CA ALA A 117 -29.25 -38.97 25.53
C ALA A 117 -29.97 -40.28 25.19
N SER A 118 -29.26 -41.26 24.59
CA SER A 118 -29.77 -42.62 24.43
C SER A 118 -29.59 -43.53 25.66
N ALA A 119 -28.92 -43.05 26.73
CA ALA A 119 -28.52 -43.84 27.90
C ALA A 119 -28.67 -43.10 29.25
N ALA A 120 -29.90 -42.65 29.58
CA ALA A 120 -30.46 -42.56 30.95
C ALA A 120 -29.80 -41.60 32.01
N PRO A 121 -30.51 -41.29 33.13
CA PRO A 121 -30.30 -40.09 33.95
C PRO A 121 -29.33 -40.25 35.15
N ASP A 122 -29.09 -39.11 35.80
CA ASP A 122 -28.45 -38.87 37.11
C ASP A 122 -26.91 -38.79 37.21
N GLY A 123 -26.45 -37.64 37.70
CA GLY A 123 -25.42 -37.60 38.75
C GLY A 123 -24.00 -37.11 38.41
N LYS A 124 -23.79 -35.79 38.54
CA LYS A 124 -22.67 -35.08 39.24
C LYS A 124 -21.18 -35.44 38.93
N LEU A 125 -20.38 -34.39 38.61
CA LEU A 125 -19.05 -33.96 39.16
C LEU A 125 -18.28 -33.14 38.08
N ALA A 126 -18.08 -31.81 38.22
CA ALA A 126 -16.90 -31.08 38.78
C ALA A 126 -15.54 -31.43 38.10
N GLY A 127 -14.70 -30.54 37.55
CA GLY A 127 -14.58 -29.06 37.45
C GLY A 127 -13.48 -28.65 36.42
N PRO A 128 -13.18 -27.35 36.19
CA PRO A 128 -12.63 -26.84 34.91
C PRO A 128 -11.12 -26.52 34.86
N ALA A 129 -10.53 -26.61 33.66
CA ALA A 129 -9.21 -26.08 33.30
C ALA A 129 -9.34 -24.74 32.51
N LYS A 130 -8.36 -23.85 32.70
CA LYS A 130 -8.39 -22.41 32.39
C LYS A 130 -8.40 -22.05 30.89
N GLN A 131 -9.26 -21.09 30.53
CA GLN A 131 -9.59 -20.59 29.18
C GLN A 131 -8.57 -19.64 28.55
N ALA A 132 -8.47 -19.71 27.22
CA ALA A 132 -7.97 -18.63 26.36
C ALA A 132 -8.98 -17.46 26.34
N LYS A 133 -8.51 -16.22 26.52
CA LYS A 133 -9.37 -15.04 26.65
C LYS A 133 -10.03 -14.70 25.30
N GLN A 134 -11.37 -14.67 25.30
CA GLN A 134 -12.24 -14.39 24.15
C GLN A 134 -12.09 -12.94 23.63
N PRO A 135 -12.61 -12.61 22.42
CA PRO A 135 -12.61 -11.23 21.91
C PRO A 135 -13.46 -10.29 22.78
N ALA A 136 -12.89 -9.12 23.10
CA ALA A 136 -13.48 -8.13 24.02
C ALA A 136 -14.82 -7.52 23.58
N VAL A 137 -15.19 -7.64 22.30
CA VAL A 137 -16.51 -7.22 21.79
C VAL A 137 -17.05 -8.27 20.82
N ARG A 138 -18.26 -8.77 21.10
CA ARG A 138 -18.98 -9.79 20.32
C ARG A 138 -20.34 -9.26 19.90
N VAL A 139 -20.87 -9.76 18.78
CA VAL A 139 -22.22 -9.39 18.31
C VAL A 139 -23.21 -10.39 18.89
N LYS A 140 -24.18 -9.91 19.67
CA LYS A 140 -25.27 -10.73 20.20
C LYS A 140 -26.44 -10.81 19.23
N ALA A 141 -26.79 -9.69 18.62
CA ALA A 141 -27.86 -9.60 17.65
C ALA A 141 -27.61 -8.43 16.71
N TRP A 142 -28.06 -8.57 15.47
CA TRP A 142 -28.07 -7.47 14.52
C TRP A 142 -29.27 -7.64 13.60
N ARG A 143 -29.86 -6.51 13.22
CA ARG A 143 -30.92 -6.46 12.22
C ARG A 143 -30.44 -5.56 11.09
N ALA A 144 -30.21 -6.16 9.93
CA ALA A 144 -30.10 -5.37 8.72
C ALA A 144 -31.39 -4.53 8.62
N PRO A 145 -31.31 -3.22 8.35
CA PRO A 145 -32.47 -2.48 7.88
C PRO A 145 -33.07 -3.27 6.71
N GLU A 146 -34.38 -3.22 6.51
CA GLU A 146 -35.00 -3.62 5.23
C GLU A 146 -34.53 -2.65 4.13
N GLN A 147 -33.25 -2.63 3.83
CA GLN A 147 -32.80 -2.44 2.48
C GLN A 147 -32.94 -3.84 1.89
N GLU A 148 -33.95 -4.03 1.04
CA GLU A 148 -33.85 -5.01 -0.04
C GLU A 148 -32.39 -4.98 -0.51
N LYS A 149 -31.74 -6.15 -0.67
CA LYS A 149 -30.47 -6.21 -1.39
C LYS A 149 -30.73 -5.62 -2.77
N ALA A 150 -30.66 -4.30 -2.87
CA ALA A 150 -30.77 -3.56 -4.09
C ALA A 150 -29.51 -3.98 -4.81
N VAL A 151 -29.66 -4.96 -5.69
CA VAL A 151 -28.62 -5.32 -6.63
C VAL A 151 -28.34 -4.02 -7.35
N ASP A 152 -27.15 -3.47 -7.12
CA ASP A 152 -26.75 -2.25 -7.78
C ASP A 152 -26.58 -2.58 -9.26
N VAL A 153 -27.56 -2.19 -10.07
CA VAL A 153 -27.59 -2.48 -11.51
C VAL A 153 -26.70 -1.53 -12.31
N ARG A 154 -26.12 -0.52 -11.64
CA ARG A 154 -25.20 0.44 -12.25
C ARG A 154 -23.91 -0.26 -12.68
N ARG A 155 -23.31 0.21 -13.76
CA ARG A 155 -22.05 -0.34 -14.28
C ARG A 155 -20.84 0.39 -13.70
N PRO A 156 -19.70 -0.30 -13.50
CA PRO A 156 -18.43 0.35 -13.23
C PRO A 156 -18.06 1.34 -14.34
N VAL A 157 -17.53 2.50 -13.94
CA VAL A 157 -16.97 3.49 -14.85
C VAL A 157 -15.46 3.38 -14.80
N VAL A 158 -14.85 2.94 -15.89
CA VAL A 158 -13.39 2.87 -16.04
C VAL A 158 -12.92 4.13 -16.74
N VAL A 159 -11.92 4.78 -16.15
CA VAL A 159 -11.35 6.02 -16.66
C VAL A 159 -10.00 5.73 -17.33
N SER A 160 -9.85 6.16 -18.57
CA SER A 160 -8.58 6.10 -19.29
C SER A 160 -7.73 7.33 -18.96
N LEU A 161 -6.47 7.09 -18.61
CA LEU A 161 -5.50 8.14 -18.29
C LEU A 161 -4.79 8.71 -19.53
N ASP A 162 -4.97 8.12 -20.71
CA ASP A 162 -4.31 8.52 -21.96
C ASP A 162 -4.87 9.80 -22.56
N ASP A 163 -6.19 9.88 -22.72
CA ASP A 163 -6.82 10.89 -23.58
C ASP A 163 -7.73 11.88 -22.84
N GLN A 164 -8.12 11.55 -21.61
CA GLN A 164 -9.16 12.30 -20.88
C GLN A 164 -8.61 13.22 -19.79
N VAL A 165 -7.29 13.20 -19.57
CA VAL A 165 -6.67 13.91 -18.47
C VAL A 165 -6.19 15.30 -18.90
N ARG A 166 -6.67 16.33 -18.19
CA ARG A 166 -6.20 17.70 -18.31
C ARG A 166 -5.21 17.98 -17.18
N ILE A 167 -4.01 18.42 -17.53
CA ILE A 167 -3.00 18.81 -16.55
C ILE A 167 -3.30 20.20 -16.04
N LEU A 168 -3.37 20.33 -14.72
CA LEU A 168 -3.60 21.59 -14.02
C LEU A 168 -2.28 22.26 -13.64
N HIS A 169 -1.33 21.47 -13.11
CA HIS A 169 -0.01 21.94 -12.72
C HIS A 169 1.02 20.80 -12.86
N GLY A 170 2.27 21.17 -13.13
CA GLY A 170 3.37 20.23 -13.32
C GLY A 170 3.55 19.80 -14.78
N VAL A 171 4.22 18.66 -14.96
CA VAL A 171 4.52 18.09 -16.28
C VAL A 171 3.38 17.20 -16.78
N PRO A 172 3.29 16.91 -18.10
CA PRO A 172 2.29 15.97 -18.60
C PRO A 172 2.39 14.58 -17.97
N LEU A 173 1.24 13.92 -17.82
CA LEU A 173 1.21 12.49 -17.57
C LEU A 173 1.82 11.77 -18.77
N SER A 174 2.75 10.88 -18.49
CA SER A 174 3.43 10.07 -19.49
C SER A 174 3.43 8.61 -19.07
N PRO A 175 3.47 7.66 -20.02
CA PRO A 175 3.71 6.27 -19.72
C PRO A 175 5.03 6.09 -18.96
N ILE A 176 4.99 5.28 -17.92
CA ILE A 176 6.14 4.94 -17.08
C ILE A 176 6.12 3.45 -16.74
N LEU A 177 7.30 2.92 -16.43
CA LEU A 177 7.45 1.58 -15.85
C LEU A 177 7.58 1.74 -14.34
N VAL A 178 6.56 1.28 -13.60
CA VAL A 178 6.53 1.51 -12.16
C VAL A 178 7.60 0.65 -11.47
N GLY A 179 8.50 1.31 -10.75
CA GLY A 179 9.68 0.67 -10.17
C GLY A 179 10.63 0.06 -11.21
N GLY A 180 10.55 0.48 -12.48
CA GLY A 180 11.33 -0.09 -13.58
C GLY A 180 10.89 -1.49 -14.03
N HIS A 181 9.73 -1.98 -13.57
CA HIS A 181 9.24 -3.31 -13.93
C HIS A 181 8.62 -3.28 -15.34
N PRO A 182 9.13 -4.09 -16.30
CA PRO A 182 8.67 -4.05 -17.70
C PRO A 182 7.20 -4.46 -17.86
N ASP A 183 6.70 -5.33 -16.99
CA ASP A 183 5.30 -5.80 -17.05
C ASP A 183 4.31 -4.87 -16.33
N PHE A 184 4.79 -3.74 -15.77
CA PHE A 184 3.92 -2.78 -15.11
C PHE A 184 4.04 -1.39 -15.71
N GLU A 185 3.29 -1.22 -16.79
CA GLU A 185 3.02 0.08 -17.39
C GLU A 185 1.96 0.83 -16.57
N GLY A 186 2.23 2.11 -16.33
CA GLY A 186 1.30 3.06 -15.73
C GLY A 186 1.59 4.46 -16.23
N TYR A 187 0.94 5.44 -15.62
CA TYR A 187 1.06 6.86 -15.94
C TYR A 187 1.52 7.60 -14.70
N GLY A 188 2.44 8.54 -14.91
CA GLY A 188 2.90 9.45 -13.88
C GLY A 188 3.42 10.75 -14.51
N GLN A 189 3.41 11.81 -13.71
CA GLN A 189 4.07 13.07 -14.07
C GLN A 189 5.57 12.87 -13.86
N ASN A 190 6.34 12.91 -14.96
CA ASN A 190 7.77 12.59 -14.97
C ASN A 190 8.59 13.79 -15.53
N PRO A 191 9.45 14.44 -14.73
CA PRO A 191 9.77 14.12 -13.33
C PRO A 191 8.63 14.50 -12.36
N PRO A 192 8.45 13.76 -11.26
CA PRO A 192 7.42 14.05 -10.27
C PRO A 192 7.80 15.26 -9.40
N SER A 193 6.80 16.04 -9.02
CA SER A 193 6.99 17.21 -8.16
C SER A 193 5.83 17.44 -7.20
N GLU A 194 6.12 18.13 -6.08
CA GLU A 194 5.05 18.62 -5.20
C GLU A 194 4.19 19.66 -5.94
N GLY A 195 2.88 19.53 -5.83
CA GLY A 195 1.91 20.36 -6.53
C GLY A 195 1.54 19.87 -7.93
N ASP A 196 2.13 18.78 -8.41
CA ASP A 196 1.67 18.07 -9.60
C ASP A 196 0.17 17.76 -9.48
N SER A 197 -0.61 18.18 -10.48
CA SER A 197 -2.06 18.01 -10.47
C SER A 197 -2.66 17.86 -11.85
N TRP A 198 -3.75 17.12 -11.86
CA TRP A 198 -4.50 16.76 -13.06
C TRP A 198 -5.98 16.60 -12.72
N GLU A 199 -6.83 16.70 -13.74
CA GLU A 199 -8.25 16.45 -13.62
C GLU A 199 -8.78 15.72 -14.85
N LEU A 200 -9.92 15.05 -14.67
CA LEU A 200 -10.63 14.36 -15.71
C LEU A 200 -12.12 14.36 -15.42
N ASP A 201 -12.93 14.18 -16.46
CA ASP A 201 -14.37 14.14 -16.33
C ASP A 201 -14.88 12.70 -16.22
N VAL A 202 -15.76 12.45 -15.25
CA VAL A 202 -16.49 11.19 -15.11
C VAL A 202 -17.99 11.44 -15.22
N THR A 203 -18.72 10.52 -15.83
CA THR A 203 -20.19 10.57 -15.84
C THR A 203 -20.72 9.44 -14.97
N THR A 204 -21.50 9.77 -13.95
CA THR A 204 -22.03 8.80 -12.98
C THR A 204 -23.53 8.96 -12.78
N GLU A 205 -24.17 7.88 -12.34
CA GLU A 205 -25.54 7.91 -11.86
C GLU A 205 -25.53 8.29 -10.38
N ARG A 206 -26.67 8.78 -9.87
CA ARG A 206 -26.80 9.09 -8.43
C ARG A 206 -26.53 7.84 -7.57
N GLY A 207 -25.80 8.01 -6.47
CA GLY A 207 -25.56 7.00 -5.42
C GLY A 207 -24.09 6.77 -5.09
N GLY A 208 -23.80 5.76 -4.26
CA GLY A 208 -22.46 5.48 -3.76
C GLY A 208 -21.51 4.82 -4.77
N TYR A 209 -20.22 5.14 -4.67
CA TYR A 209 -19.13 4.57 -5.47
C TYR A 209 -17.90 4.27 -4.61
N GLU A 210 -17.27 3.13 -4.87
CA GLU A 210 -15.87 2.84 -4.55
C GLU A 210 -15.00 3.30 -5.73
N ILE A 211 -14.14 4.29 -5.50
CA ILE A 211 -13.17 4.77 -6.48
C ILE A 211 -11.85 4.04 -6.24
N CYS A 212 -11.55 3.09 -7.12
CA CYS A 212 -10.34 2.29 -7.07
C CYS A 212 -9.26 2.91 -7.94
N PHE A 213 -8.15 3.30 -7.32
CA PHE A 213 -6.92 3.75 -7.97
C PHE A 213 -5.94 2.58 -7.97
N THR A 214 -5.79 1.94 -9.13
CA THR A 214 -4.83 0.84 -9.30
C THR A 214 -3.50 1.43 -9.76
N GLY A 215 -2.44 1.17 -9.01
CA GLY A 215 -1.13 1.76 -9.24
C GLY A 215 0.00 0.90 -8.69
N GLY A 216 1.16 1.51 -8.47
CA GLY A 216 2.25 0.85 -7.74
C GLY A 216 2.53 1.49 -6.39
N CYS A 217 3.16 0.73 -5.51
CA CYS A 217 3.60 1.18 -4.19
C CYS A 217 5.08 0.85 -3.98
N ASN A 218 5.89 1.83 -3.57
CA ASN A 218 7.33 1.67 -3.31
C ASN A 218 7.87 2.88 -2.50
N PRO A 219 9.15 2.90 -2.11
CA PRO A 219 9.71 3.94 -1.25
C PRO A 219 9.85 5.34 -1.89
N HIS A 220 9.57 5.48 -3.19
CA HIS A 220 9.70 6.74 -3.93
C HIS A 220 8.35 7.45 -4.15
N HIS A 221 7.24 6.83 -3.76
CA HIS A 221 5.92 7.39 -4.02
C HIS A 221 5.45 8.41 -2.97
N GLY A 222 4.62 9.34 -3.42
CA GLY A 222 3.98 10.36 -2.61
C GLY A 222 2.55 10.01 -2.18
N ILE A 223 1.82 11.05 -1.77
CA ILE A 223 0.43 10.98 -1.39
C ILE A 223 -0.37 11.87 -2.35
N LEU A 224 -1.33 11.27 -3.05
CA LEU A 224 -2.25 11.96 -3.94
C LEU A 224 -3.52 12.32 -3.17
N SER A 225 -3.79 13.61 -3.00
CA SER A 225 -5.09 14.08 -2.53
C SER A 225 -6.07 14.11 -3.68
N VAL A 226 -7.24 13.53 -3.46
CA VAL A 226 -8.26 13.32 -4.48
C VAL A 226 -9.50 14.13 -4.16
N TYR A 227 -9.97 14.88 -5.15
CA TYR A 227 -11.15 15.72 -5.06
C TYR A 227 -12.18 15.29 -6.09
N MET A 228 -13.46 15.41 -5.73
CA MET A 228 -14.59 15.31 -6.65
C MET A 228 -15.37 16.62 -6.63
N ASP A 229 -15.52 17.26 -7.78
CA ASP A 229 -16.17 18.58 -7.92
C ASP A 229 -15.61 19.63 -6.94
N GLY A 230 -14.28 19.60 -6.74
CA GLY A 230 -13.57 20.49 -5.82
C GLY A 230 -13.68 20.13 -4.33
N THR A 231 -14.42 19.08 -3.97
CA THR A 231 -14.52 18.58 -2.58
C THR A 231 -13.53 17.44 -2.35
N LEU A 232 -12.69 17.54 -1.31
CA LEU A 232 -11.75 16.48 -0.95
C LEU A 232 -12.51 15.21 -0.54
N ILE A 233 -12.22 14.09 -1.20
CA ILE A 233 -12.83 12.78 -0.89
C ILE A 233 -11.86 11.83 -0.18
N GLY A 234 -10.55 12.07 -0.26
CA GLY A 234 -9.56 11.30 0.47
C GLY A 234 -8.15 11.41 -0.10
N ASN A 235 -7.25 10.58 0.43
CA ASN A 235 -5.85 10.51 0.02
C ASN A 235 -5.49 9.09 -0.42
N VAL A 236 -4.73 8.99 -1.51
CA VAL A 236 -4.11 7.77 -2.01
C VAL A 236 -2.63 7.82 -1.67
N ASP A 237 -2.24 7.09 -0.63
CA ASP A 237 -0.84 6.97 -0.19
C ASP A 237 -0.18 5.77 -0.85
N GLN A 238 0.69 6.02 -1.83
CA GLN A 238 1.41 4.98 -2.58
C GLN A 238 2.77 4.64 -1.96
N TYR A 239 3.14 5.26 -0.83
CA TYR A 239 4.39 4.95 -0.17
C TYR A 239 4.35 3.56 0.45
N SER A 240 5.40 2.77 0.18
CA SER A 240 5.68 1.53 0.88
C SER A 240 7.17 1.44 1.16
N ARG A 241 7.55 1.28 2.43
CA ARG A 241 8.97 1.20 2.84
C ARG A 241 9.65 -0.09 2.37
N LEU A 242 8.91 -1.20 2.41
CA LEU A 242 9.48 -2.56 2.36
C LEU A 242 9.18 -3.27 1.03
N PHE A 243 8.18 -2.80 0.29
CA PHE A 243 7.66 -3.54 -0.84
C PHE A 243 7.58 -2.66 -2.08
N ASN A 244 7.93 -3.25 -3.23
CA ASN A 244 7.59 -2.74 -4.55
C ASN A 244 6.37 -3.53 -5.05
N ILE A 245 5.16 -3.05 -4.73
CA ILE A 245 3.90 -3.75 -5.00
C ILE A 245 3.28 -3.18 -6.26
N CYS A 246 2.99 -4.05 -7.24
CA CYS A 246 2.40 -3.68 -8.51
C CYS A 246 1.64 -4.86 -9.11
N PRO A 247 0.32 -4.76 -9.40
CA PRO A 247 -0.59 -3.67 -9.02
C PRO A 247 -0.89 -3.63 -7.51
N HIS A 248 -1.23 -2.45 -7.02
CA HIS A 248 -1.89 -2.24 -5.73
C HIS A 248 -3.12 -1.35 -5.89
N ASP A 249 -4.22 -1.72 -5.23
CA ASP A 249 -5.49 -1.00 -5.28
C ASP A 249 -5.63 -0.08 -4.06
N HIS A 250 -5.84 1.21 -4.30
CA HIS A 250 -6.22 2.17 -3.27
C HIS A 250 -7.68 2.56 -3.47
N ILE A 251 -8.50 2.37 -2.42
CA ILE A 251 -9.95 2.56 -2.52
C ILE A 251 -10.35 3.80 -1.75
N LEU A 252 -11.00 4.73 -2.45
CA LEU A 252 -11.72 5.86 -1.85
C LEU A 252 -13.22 5.66 -2.02
N TYR A 253 -14.01 6.37 -1.22
CA TYR A 253 -15.46 6.32 -1.29
C TYR A 253 -16.02 7.69 -1.63
N TRP A 254 -17.06 7.71 -2.47
CA TRP A 254 -17.75 8.94 -2.85
C TRP A 254 -19.25 8.68 -3.03
N ASP A 255 -20.09 9.60 -2.57
CA ASP A 255 -21.55 9.55 -2.77
C ASP A 255 -21.97 10.62 -3.78
N CYS A 256 -22.46 10.17 -4.94
CA CYS A 256 -22.94 11.04 -5.98
C CYS A 256 -24.36 11.52 -5.66
N MET A 257 -24.48 12.78 -5.22
CA MET A 257 -25.76 13.37 -4.83
C MET A 257 -26.68 13.68 -6.02
N SER A 258 -26.11 13.93 -7.19
CA SER A 258 -26.81 14.22 -8.43
C SER A 258 -26.08 13.56 -9.59
N GLY A 259 -26.72 12.59 -10.25
CA GLY A 259 -26.13 11.96 -11.43
C GLY A 259 -25.87 12.97 -12.55
N GLY A 260 -24.80 12.75 -13.32
CA GLY A 260 -24.35 13.68 -14.34
C GLY A 260 -22.84 13.60 -14.54
N ARG A 261 -22.28 14.70 -15.07
CA ARG A 261 -20.83 14.87 -15.25
C ARG A 261 -20.23 15.48 -13.99
N HIS A 262 -19.12 14.90 -13.55
CA HIS A 262 -18.34 15.31 -12.39
C HIS A 262 -16.87 15.42 -12.78
N THR A 263 -16.12 16.22 -12.03
CA THR A 263 -14.69 16.40 -12.25
C THR A 263 -13.89 15.75 -11.12
N LEU A 264 -13.14 14.70 -11.47
CA LEU A 264 -12.20 14.03 -10.57
C LEU A 264 -10.84 14.72 -10.70
N THR A 265 -10.28 15.19 -9.59
CA THR A 265 -8.98 15.87 -9.55
C THR A 265 -8.02 15.12 -8.63
N GLY A 266 -6.79 14.90 -9.08
CA GLY A 266 -5.69 14.41 -8.27
C GLY A 266 -4.65 15.52 -8.07
N THR A 267 -4.15 15.69 -6.85
CA THR A 267 -3.06 16.64 -6.55
C THR A 267 -2.07 16.07 -5.55
N VAL A 268 -0.78 16.14 -5.87
CA VAL A 268 0.29 15.68 -5.00
C VAL A 268 0.66 16.78 -4.01
N HIS A 269 -0.01 16.83 -2.86
CA HIS A 269 0.28 17.85 -1.84
C HIS A 269 1.44 17.50 -0.93
N CYS A 270 1.68 16.20 -0.70
CA CYS A 270 2.71 15.78 0.24
C CYS A 270 3.22 14.38 -0.07
N LYS A 271 4.24 13.98 0.68
CA LYS A 271 4.76 12.61 0.75
C LYS A 271 5.08 12.30 2.20
N ARG A 272 5.25 11.02 2.53
CA ARG A 272 5.80 10.65 3.82
C ARG A 272 7.22 11.21 3.99
N PRO A 273 7.65 11.61 5.22
CA PRO A 273 9.01 12.08 5.46
C PRO A 273 10.08 11.12 4.95
N GLU A 274 9.81 9.82 5.06
CA GLU A 274 10.69 8.73 4.66
C GLU A 274 10.63 8.42 3.15
N SER A 275 9.65 8.98 2.44
CA SER A 275 9.56 8.81 0.99
C SER A 275 10.69 9.55 0.30
N ARG A 276 11.30 8.89 -0.69
CA ARG A 276 12.43 9.44 -1.45
C ARG A 276 11.98 10.46 -2.49
N ASN A 277 10.71 10.46 -2.90
CA ASN A 277 10.20 11.35 -3.95
C ASN A 277 8.66 11.51 -3.90
N TYR A 278 8.09 12.20 -4.87
CA TYR A 278 6.65 12.51 -4.98
C TYR A 278 5.95 11.68 -6.05
N TRP A 279 6.53 10.54 -6.46
CA TRP A 279 5.96 9.77 -7.56
C TRP A 279 4.51 9.35 -7.25
N ILE A 280 3.63 9.56 -8.22
CA ILE A 280 2.31 8.94 -8.25
C ILE A 280 2.21 8.17 -9.56
N CYS A 281 1.99 6.87 -9.44
CA CYS A 281 1.98 5.93 -10.53
C CYS A 281 0.60 5.28 -10.62
N LEU A 282 -0.16 5.61 -11.65
CA LEU A 282 -1.54 5.16 -11.83
C LEU A 282 -1.66 4.35 -13.11
N ARG A 283 -2.24 3.16 -13.02
CA ARG A 283 -2.54 2.33 -14.18
C ARG A 283 -3.99 2.50 -14.62
N GLU A 284 -4.91 2.47 -13.67
CA GLU A 284 -6.35 2.55 -13.93
C GLU A 284 -7.05 3.26 -12.77
N ILE A 285 -8.10 4.01 -13.08
CA ILE A 285 -9.05 4.50 -12.10
C ILE A 285 -10.44 3.94 -12.45
N THR A 286 -11.05 3.23 -11.51
CA THR A 286 -12.35 2.59 -11.71
C THR A 286 -13.32 2.98 -10.61
N LEU A 287 -14.46 3.58 -10.98
CA LEU A 287 -15.56 3.87 -10.07
C LEU A 287 -16.54 2.69 -10.08
N ARG A 288 -16.56 1.91 -9.00
CA ARG A 288 -17.43 0.75 -8.82
C ARG A 288 -18.68 1.16 -8.02
N PRO A 289 -19.88 1.08 -8.60
CA PRO A 289 -21.12 1.35 -7.86
C PRO A 289 -21.22 0.46 -6.63
N VAL A 290 -21.61 1.06 -5.51
CA VAL A 290 -21.95 0.34 -4.28
C VAL A 290 -23.31 0.82 -3.79
N PRO A 291 -24.10 -0.05 -3.12
CA PRO A 291 -25.29 0.41 -2.41
C PRO A 291 -24.92 1.60 -1.52
N SER A 292 -25.67 2.71 -1.62
CA SER A 292 -25.38 3.94 -0.86
C SER A 292 -25.16 3.61 0.61
N ARG A 293 -23.91 3.71 1.07
CA ARG A 293 -23.54 3.48 2.47
C ARG A 293 -23.81 4.75 3.24
N CYS A 294 -24.58 4.69 4.32
CA CYS A 294 -25.03 5.88 5.05
C CYS A 294 -24.11 6.23 6.23
N THR A 295 -24.03 7.51 6.62
CA THR A 295 -23.57 7.87 7.98
C THR A 295 -24.64 7.38 8.95
N LEU A 296 -24.27 6.45 9.82
CA LEU A 296 -25.16 5.93 10.83
C LEU A 296 -24.83 6.57 12.18
N ALA A 297 -25.75 7.39 12.68
CA ALA A 297 -25.72 7.81 14.07
C ALA A 297 -26.42 6.76 14.93
N LEU A 298 -25.65 6.14 15.82
CA LEU A 298 -26.09 5.11 16.75
C LEU A 298 -26.15 5.68 18.16
N LEU A 299 -27.35 5.67 18.72
CA LEU A 299 -27.57 5.90 20.13
C LEU A 299 -27.25 4.62 20.92
N LEU A 300 -26.30 4.74 21.84
CA LEU A 300 -25.81 3.66 22.68
C LEU A 300 -26.54 3.63 24.02
N GLN A 301 -26.97 2.44 24.43
CA GLN A 301 -27.43 2.15 25.77
C GLN A 301 -26.71 0.91 26.27
N ALA A 302 -26.29 0.91 27.53
CA ALA A 302 -25.54 -0.20 28.07
C ALA A 302 -26.12 -0.67 29.40
N VAL A 303 -26.17 -1.99 29.59
CA VAL A 303 -26.68 -2.63 30.80
C VAL A 303 -25.74 -3.77 31.19
N TRP A 304 -25.54 -3.97 32.48
CA TRP A 304 -24.81 -5.10 33.02
C TRP A 304 -25.54 -6.42 32.72
N LEU A 305 -24.83 -7.38 32.13
CA LEU A 305 -25.30 -8.74 31.92
C LEU A 305 -24.31 -9.71 32.59
N GLY A 306 -24.47 -9.88 33.91
CA GLY A 306 -23.51 -10.63 34.71
C GLY A 306 -22.15 -9.92 34.75
N ASP A 307 -21.12 -10.56 34.21
CA ASP A 307 -19.75 -10.01 34.16
C ASP A 307 -19.43 -9.25 32.86
N GLU A 308 -20.40 -9.12 31.96
CA GLU A 308 -20.25 -8.46 30.67
C GLU A 308 -21.17 -7.24 30.58
N LEU A 309 -20.87 -6.37 29.61
CA LEU A 309 -21.67 -5.21 29.27
C LEU A 309 -22.45 -5.50 27.98
N GLU A 310 -23.77 -5.49 28.06
CA GLU A 310 -24.61 -5.50 26.86
C GLU A 310 -24.81 -4.07 26.37
N VAL A 311 -24.27 -3.76 25.19
CA VAL A 311 -24.40 -2.46 24.53
C VAL A 311 -25.39 -2.57 23.39
N GLN A 312 -26.56 -1.97 23.57
CA GLN A 312 -27.58 -1.82 22.55
C GLN A 312 -27.31 -0.57 21.70
N CYS A 313 -27.28 -0.74 20.39
CA CYS A 313 -27.16 0.32 19.40
C CYS A 313 -28.50 0.54 18.70
N THR A 314 -29.08 1.72 18.90
CA THR A 314 -30.33 2.16 18.28
C THR A 314 -30.05 3.22 17.22
N GLY A 315 -30.76 3.18 16.10
CA GLY A 315 -30.73 4.27 15.13
C GLY A 315 -31.44 5.51 15.69
N MET A 316 -31.22 6.67 15.05
CA MET A 316 -31.89 7.92 15.44
C MET A 316 -33.42 7.87 15.34
N ALA A 317 -33.97 6.95 14.57
CA ALA A 317 -35.42 6.71 14.49
C ALA A 317 -35.95 5.79 15.62
N GLY A 318 -35.10 5.40 16.58
CA GLY A 318 -35.44 4.54 17.72
C GLY A 318 -35.48 3.04 17.40
N ASN A 319 -35.16 2.64 16.17
CA ASN A 319 -35.08 1.24 15.78
C ASN A 319 -33.80 0.59 16.34
N SER A 320 -33.91 -0.62 16.90
CA SER A 320 -32.76 -1.41 17.32
C SER A 320 -32.00 -1.93 16.09
N ILE A 321 -30.70 -1.61 16.00
CA ILE A 321 -29.86 -1.96 14.84
C ILE A 321 -28.93 -3.12 15.18
N ALA A 322 -28.23 -3.04 16.30
CA ALA A 322 -27.30 -4.07 16.75
C ALA A 322 -27.22 -4.11 18.28
N VAL A 323 -26.83 -5.26 18.81
CA VAL A 323 -26.55 -5.49 20.22
C VAL A 323 -25.19 -6.16 20.31
N PHE A 324 -24.28 -5.55 21.06
CA PHE A 324 -22.92 -6.03 21.28
C PHE A 324 -22.77 -6.49 22.73
N LEU A 325 -22.07 -7.60 22.94
CA LEU A 325 -21.59 -8.04 24.25
C LEU A 325 -20.13 -7.61 24.37
N CYS A 326 -19.85 -6.77 25.35
CA CYS A 326 -18.55 -6.18 25.56
C CYS A 326 -17.99 -6.64 26.90
N ASP A 327 -16.71 -6.99 26.93
CA ASP A 327 -15.99 -7.23 28.17
C ASP A 327 -15.86 -5.93 28.96
N THR A 328 -15.62 -6.01 30.27
CA THR A 328 -15.46 -4.82 31.13
C THR A 328 -14.26 -3.95 30.78
N ASP A 329 -13.25 -4.52 30.13
CA ASP A 329 -12.06 -3.83 29.63
C ASP A 329 -12.19 -3.40 28.16
N ALA A 330 -13.39 -3.55 27.56
CA ALA A 330 -13.63 -3.10 26.19
C ALA A 330 -13.61 -1.57 26.08
N THR A 331 -13.02 -1.09 24.98
CA THR A 331 -12.86 0.33 24.65
C THR A 331 -13.87 0.80 23.61
N VAL A 332 -14.09 2.11 23.53
CA VAL A 332 -14.93 2.73 22.48
C VAL A 332 -14.41 2.37 21.08
N GLY A 333 -13.09 2.37 20.86
CA GLY A 333 -12.50 2.04 19.57
C GLY A 333 -12.66 0.57 19.18
N GLN A 334 -12.70 -0.35 20.15
CA GLN A 334 -13.04 -1.76 19.87
C GLN A 334 -14.50 -1.93 19.47
N LEU A 335 -15.42 -1.25 20.16
CA LEU A 335 -16.84 -1.25 19.80
C LEU A 335 -17.07 -0.63 18.41
N ARG A 336 -16.44 0.52 18.12
CA ARG A 336 -16.56 1.23 16.83
C ARG A 336 -16.08 0.36 15.68
N ARG A 337 -14.89 -0.24 15.80
CA ARG A 337 -14.37 -1.19 14.79
C ARG A 337 -15.31 -2.37 14.60
N LYS A 338 -15.75 -2.99 15.69
CA LYS A 338 -16.68 -4.13 15.62
C LYS A 338 -18.00 -3.73 14.96
N ALA A 339 -18.50 -2.53 15.22
CA ALA A 339 -19.69 -2.00 14.59
C ALA A 339 -19.46 -1.75 13.10
N ILE A 340 -18.34 -1.16 12.67
CA ILE A 340 -18.03 -0.96 11.24
C ILE A 340 -17.96 -2.31 10.51
N ASP A 341 -17.28 -3.30 11.09
CA ASP A 341 -17.17 -4.64 10.52
C ASP A 341 -18.53 -5.35 10.40
N THR A 342 -19.43 -5.09 11.36
CA THR A 342 -20.76 -5.74 11.43
C THR A 342 -21.79 -5.02 10.57
N LEU A 343 -21.79 -3.69 10.57
CA LEU A 343 -22.73 -2.83 9.86
C LEU A 343 -22.17 -2.43 8.49
N SER A 344 -21.95 -3.40 7.61
CA SER A 344 -21.28 -3.20 6.30
C SER A 344 -21.95 -2.21 5.34
N PHE A 345 -23.17 -1.75 5.65
CA PHE A 345 -23.87 -0.68 4.93
C PHE A 345 -23.55 0.73 5.43
N ALA A 346 -22.81 0.92 6.53
CA ALA A 346 -22.51 2.23 7.09
C ALA A 346 -21.06 2.64 6.79
N TRP A 347 -20.84 3.84 6.24
CA TRP A 347 -19.48 4.35 5.94
C TRP A 347 -18.82 5.03 7.16
N HIS A 348 -19.63 5.66 8.00
CA HIS A 348 -19.23 6.28 9.25
C HIS A 348 -20.26 5.93 10.30
N ILE A 349 -19.78 5.45 11.43
CA ILE A 349 -20.61 5.21 12.61
C ILE A 349 -20.29 6.29 13.63
N ALA A 350 -21.24 7.20 13.81
CA ALA A 350 -21.25 8.15 14.90
C ALA A 350 -21.89 7.49 16.12
N LEU A 351 -21.12 7.32 17.20
CA LEU A 351 -21.62 6.76 18.45
C LEU A 351 -22.03 7.90 19.37
N THR A 352 -23.28 7.91 19.83
CA THR A 352 -23.79 8.90 20.79
C THR A 352 -24.31 8.23 22.05
N LEU A 353 -24.09 8.87 23.20
CA LEU A 353 -24.72 8.48 24.46
C LEU A 353 -26.16 9.03 24.56
N PRO A 354 -26.99 8.53 25.50
CA PRO A 354 -28.37 9.00 25.70
C PRO A 354 -28.51 10.49 26.01
N HIS A 355 -27.46 11.10 26.57
CA HIS A 355 -27.39 12.54 26.82
C HIS A 355 -26.95 13.35 25.58
N SER A 356 -27.01 12.75 24.39
CA SER A 356 -26.59 13.37 23.11
C SER A 356 -25.12 13.78 23.07
N GLN A 357 -24.27 13.18 23.91
CA GLN A 357 -22.83 13.34 23.84
C GLN A 357 -22.27 12.43 22.75
N LEU A 358 -21.73 13.03 21.70
CA LEU A 358 -21.03 12.34 20.62
C LEU A 358 -19.66 11.84 21.11
N LEU A 359 -19.38 10.55 20.93
CA LEU A 359 -18.08 9.95 21.21
C LEU A 359 -17.14 10.19 20.03
N ARG A 360 -16.09 10.96 20.27
CA ARG A 360 -15.08 11.34 19.28
C ARG A 360 -14.05 10.22 19.11
N GLU A 361 -13.21 10.32 18.09
CA GLU A 361 -12.11 9.37 17.87
C GLU A 361 -11.05 9.44 18.98
N GLU A 362 -10.86 10.61 19.59
CA GLU A 362 -10.00 10.79 20.77
C GLU A 362 -10.46 9.92 21.96
N ASP A 363 -11.75 9.58 22.01
CA ASP A 363 -12.32 8.72 23.06
C ASP A 363 -12.08 7.23 22.79
N ASP A 364 -11.49 6.83 21.67
CA ASP A 364 -11.38 5.42 21.27
C ASP A 364 -10.57 4.56 22.26
N GLN A 365 -9.70 5.16 23.07
CA GLN A 365 -8.96 4.47 24.13
C GLN A 365 -9.73 4.41 25.46
N SER A 366 -10.84 5.13 25.59
CA SER A 366 -11.66 5.15 26.80
C SER A 366 -12.41 3.84 26.97
N LEU A 367 -12.46 3.34 28.21
CA LEU A 367 -13.24 2.16 28.58
C LEU A 367 -14.74 2.44 28.48
N LEU A 368 -15.50 1.51 27.91
CA LEU A 368 -16.95 1.64 27.77
C LEU A 368 -17.62 1.87 29.13
N ILE A 369 -17.21 1.15 30.17
CA ILE A 369 -17.76 1.32 31.52
C ILE A 369 -17.60 2.76 32.06
N SER A 370 -16.46 3.39 31.78
CA SER A 370 -16.18 4.77 32.20
C SER A 370 -17.02 5.75 31.40
N VAL A 371 -17.18 5.51 30.10
CA VAL A 371 -17.98 6.34 29.19
C VAL A 371 -19.47 6.27 29.50
N PHE A 372 -19.99 5.10 29.88
CA PHE A 372 -21.38 4.93 30.31
C PHE A 372 -21.64 5.34 31.77
N GLY A 373 -20.59 5.67 32.54
CA GLY A 373 -20.73 6.01 33.96
C GLY A 373 -21.27 4.87 34.82
N LEU A 374 -20.93 3.63 34.48
CA LEU A 374 -21.43 2.43 35.17
C LEU A 374 -20.47 2.02 36.30
N SER A 375 -20.99 1.94 37.52
CA SER A 375 -20.35 1.20 38.63
C SER A 375 -20.86 -0.24 38.66
N LYS A 376 -20.01 -1.20 39.03
CA LYS A 376 -20.48 -2.47 39.59
C LYS A 376 -20.82 -2.18 41.05
N ASP A 377 -22.10 -2.21 41.40
CA ASP A 377 -22.57 -2.12 42.79
C ASP A 377 -22.31 -3.43 43.56
#